data_AF-A0AAA9STB4-F1
#
_entry.id   AF-A0AAA9STB4-F1
#
_cell.length_a   1.000
_cell.length_b   1.000
_cell.length_c   1.000
_cell.angle_alpha   90.00
_cell.angle_beta   90.00
_cell.angle_gamma   90.00
#
_symmetry.space_group_name_H-M   'P 1'
#
loop_
_entity.id
_entity.type
_entity.pdbx_description
1 polymer ?
#
loop_
_entity_poly.entity_id
_entity_poly.type
_entity_poly.pdbx_seq_one_letter_code
_entity_poly.pdbx_strand_id
1 'polypeptide(L)'
;MDFSKGVGAAADSEKPELETYKAFSAEMEKNKFKLQGLNNYPGVPQETREKKENRFPVISLMGSYWEKIDEAKAWIQRILSSKECHIIEDKHILYFGEKEHDDLSVLQKTLCISISEIVTLGKAHLEIRGAPANLIEAVINIEQMLCKVQEEMARTEEQVLWSLSGQHTDQQPENQNQMKENTFLKWLTLSAPEIQDKKKQFEDCGLRVIKVEKIDNVLLMAAFQERKKMMEGRPSGKPVSYRLFQQVPHQFCKMVCRVGFHRVYSMPCDQKYGAGIYFTKNLKNIAHRIKKTSATDKLICVFEAEVLTGFFCQGSQLNIVPPPSHPGAIDSYDSVVDNVSSPETFVIFSNTQAVPQYLWTCIQDHVQGYSGQMMLSPQQSYGIFSSGSSVD
;
A
#
# COMPACT_ATOMS: atom_id res chain seq x y z
N MET A 1 51.19 18.45 -39.30
CA MET A 1 51.55 17.63 -38.11
C MET A 1 50.35 17.61 -37.19
N ASP A 2 49.52 16.58 -37.37
CA ASP A 2 49.03 15.64 -36.36
C ASP A 2 48.74 15.99 -34.87
N PHE A 3 47.61 15.40 -34.43
CA PHE A 3 47.22 14.79 -33.14
C PHE A 3 46.65 15.59 -31.92
N SER A 4 45.31 15.52 -31.81
CA SER A 4 44.49 14.75 -30.82
C SER A 4 44.06 15.24 -29.41
N LYS A 5 42.88 14.70 -29.03
CA LYS A 5 42.06 14.67 -27.77
C LYS A 5 41.12 15.86 -27.53
N GLY A 6 39.83 15.72 -27.22
CA GLY A 6 38.92 14.58 -27.02
C GLY A 6 37.83 14.92 -25.99
N VAL A 7 36.54 14.91 -26.35
CA VAL A 7 35.33 14.84 -25.48
C VAL A 7 34.23 14.27 -26.41
N GLY A 8 33.53 13.16 -26.19
CA GLY A 8 33.06 12.54 -24.96
C GLY A 8 31.52 12.51 -25.03
N ALA A 9 30.96 11.59 -25.84
CA ALA A 9 29.53 11.44 -26.09
C ALA A 9 28.84 10.71 -24.91
N ALA A 10 27.71 11.23 -24.44
CA ALA A 10 26.77 10.53 -23.59
C ALA A 10 25.36 11.09 -23.79
N ALA A 11 24.59 10.50 -24.70
CA ALA A 11 23.15 10.68 -24.82
C ALA A 11 22.53 9.50 -25.59
N ASP A 12 22.47 8.32 -24.97
CA ASP A 12 21.72 7.17 -25.53
C ASP A 12 21.43 6.10 -24.46
N SER A 13 20.60 6.42 -23.46
CA SER A 13 20.13 5.39 -22.49
C SER A 13 18.63 5.36 -22.19
N GLU A 14 17.81 6.25 -22.77
CA GLU A 14 16.34 6.25 -22.52
C GLU A 14 15.49 5.68 -23.67
N LYS A 15 16.08 5.31 -24.82
CA LYS A 15 15.34 4.75 -25.96
C LYS A 15 14.83 3.29 -25.83
N PRO A 16 15.53 2.33 -25.18
CA PRO A 16 15.16 0.93 -25.31
C PRO A 16 13.85 0.55 -24.59
N GLU A 17 13.51 1.22 -23.48
CA GLU A 17 12.27 0.94 -22.73
C GLU A 17 11.02 1.44 -23.45
N LEU A 18 11.09 2.59 -24.13
CA LEU A 18 9.95 3.16 -24.85
C LEU A 18 9.61 2.35 -26.10
N GLU A 19 10.62 1.80 -26.80
CA GLU A 19 10.40 0.92 -27.93
C GLU A 19 9.85 -0.44 -27.51
N THR A 20 10.31 -0.98 -26.38
CA THR A 20 9.80 -2.23 -25.81
C THR A 20 8.32 -2.10 -25.41
N TYR A 21 7.95 -0.99 -24.77
CA TYR A 21 6.55 -0.70 -24.41
C TYR A 21 5.65 -0.56 -25.65
N LYS A 22 6.12 0.15 -26.69
CA LYS A 22 5.37 0.32 -27.95
C LYS A 22 5.18 -1.01 -28.67
N ALA A 23 6.21 -1.86 -28.72
CA ALA A 23 6.13 -3.18 -29.32
C ALA A 23 5.12 -4.08 -28.58
N PHE A 24 5.13 -4.04 -27.24
CA PHE A 24 4.17 -4.79 -26.43
C PHE A 24 2.73 -4.31 -26.63
N SER A 25 2.47 -2.99 -26.59
CA SER A 25 1.12 -2.44 -26.82
C SER A 25 0.60 -2.76 -28.23
N ALA A 26 1.46 -2.71 -29.25
CA ALA A 26 1.07 -3.04 -30.62
C ALA A 26 0.67 -4.52 -30.76
N GLU A 27 1.39 -5.44 -30.10
CA GLU A 27 1.06 -6.87 -30.14
C GLU A 27 -0.22 -7.19 -29.35
N MET A 28 -0.49 -6.46 -28.27
CA MET A 28 -1.73 -6.61 -27.50
C MET A 28 -2.97 -6.15 -28.30
N GLU A 29 -2.88 -5.00 -29.00
CA GLU A 29 -3.97 -4.54 -29.88
C GLU A 29 -4.18 -5.48 -31.08
N LYS A 30 -3.11 -6.03 -31.64
CA LYS A 30 -3.19 -7.03 -32.72
C LYS A 30 -3.93 -8.32 -32.30
N ASN A 31 -3.84 -8.71 -31.03
CA ASN A 31 -4.48 -9.91 -30.51
C ASN A 31 -5.88 -9.65 -29.91
N LYS A 32 -6.28 -8.39 -29.73
CA LYS A 32 -7.61 -7.99 -29.24
C LYS A 32 -8.76 -8.48 -30.13
N PHE A 33 -8.55 -8.49 -31.45
CA PHE A 33 -9.55 -8.97 -32.42
C PHE A 33 -9.62 -10.50 -32.55
N LYS A 34 -8.63 -11.24 -32.04
CA LYS A 34 -8.65 -12.72 -32.02
C LYS A 34 -9.49 -13.28 -30.87
N LEU A 35 -9.73 -12.49 -29.82
CA LEU A 35 -10.57 -12.86 -28.67
C LEU A 35 -12.07 -12.73 -28.94
N GLN A 36 -12.48 -12.03 -30.01
CA GLN A 36 -13.90 -11.85 -30.36
C GLN A 36 -14.45 -12.88 -31.36
N GLY A 37 -13.64 -13.88 -31.76
CA GLY A 37 -14.00 -14.89 -32.75
C GLY A 37 -13.89 -16.33 -32.24
N LEU A 38 -14.36 -16.63 -31.03
CA LEU A 38 -14.48 -18.01 -30.55
C LEU A 38 -15.78 -18.64 -31.07
N ASN A 39 -15.86 -18.85 -32.37
CA ASN A 39 -16.72 -19.87 -32.98
C ASN A 39 -16.19 -20.15 -34.39
N ASN A 40 -15.58 -21.33 -34.54
CA ASN A 40 -15.06 -21.99 -35.75
C ASN A 40 -13.53 -22.08 -35.84
N TYR A 41 -12.98 -23.22 -35.39
CA TYR A 41 -11.64 -23.69 -35.72
C TYR A 41 -11.65 -24.49 -37.04
N PRO A 42 -10.75 -24.19 -37.99
CA PRO A 42 -10.13 -25.21 -38.85
C PRO A 42 -8.71 -25.52 -38.35
N GLY A 43 -8.33 -26.79 -38.48
CA GLY A 43 -7.23 -27.43 -37.75
C GLY A 43 -5.81 -26.90 -37.98
N VAL A 44 -4.99 -27.09 -36.96
CA VAL A 44 -3.53 -26.92 -36.97
C VAL A 44 -2.88 -28.25 -37.39
N PRO A 45 -1.80 -28.25 -38.21
CA PRO A 45 -1.13 -29.47 -38.65
C PRO A 45 -0.46 -30.21 -37.49
N GLN A 46 -0.51 -31.53 -37.62
CA GLN A 46 -0.10 -32.53 -36.66
C GLN A 46 1.43 -32.58 -36.53
N GLU A 47 1.97 -32.02 -35.44
CA GLU A 47 3.33 -32.36 -34.99
C GLU A 47 3.28 -33.40 -33.86
N THR A 48 4.19 -34.35 -34.02
CA THR A 48 4.48 -35.57 -33.26
C THR A 48 4.10 -35.56 -31.78
N ARG A 49 3.05 -36.34 -31.48
CA ARG A 49 2.81 -37.23 -30.34
C ARG A 49 3.79 -37.13 -29.15
N GLU A 50 3.81 -36.00 -28.47
CA GLU A 50 4.27 -35.93 -27.08
C GLU A 50 3.13 -36.29 -26.14
N LYS A 51 3.48 -37.02 -25.09
CA LYS A 51 2.57 -37.62 -24.10
C LYS A 51 1.63 -36.53 -23.56
N LYS A 52 0.33 -36.83 -23.52
CA LYS A 52 -0.67 -36.05 -22.76
C LYS A 52 -0.28 -36.06 -21.28
N GLU A 53 0.58 -35.13 -20.88
CA GLU A 53 0.57 -34.65 -19.51
C GLU A 53 -0.75 -33.91 -19.31
N ASN A 54 -1.44 -34.20 -18.21
CA ASN A 54 -2.56 -33.39 -17.75
C ASN A 54 -2.06 -31.95 -17.55
N ARG A 55 -2.17 -31.12 -18.59
CA ARG A 55 -1.93 -29.68 -18.49
C ARG A 55 -3.10 -29.07 -17.71
N PHE A 56 -3.01 -29.15 -16.39
CA PHE A 56 -3.83 -28.30 -15.53
C PHE A 56 -3.55 -26.83 -15.90
N PRO A 57 -4.56 -25.94 -15.84
CA PRO A 57 -4.33 -24.52 -16.03
C PRO A 57 -3.33 -24.01 -14.98
N VAL A 58 -2.29 -23.30 -15.43
CA VAL A 58 -1.25 -22.73 -14.56
C VAL A 58 -1.30 -21.21 -14.68
N ILE A 59 -1.30 -20.53 -13.52
CA ILE A 59 -1.10 -19.08 -13.42
C ILE A 59 0.38 -18.85 -13.09
N SER A 60 1.11 -18.21 -13.98
CA SER A 60 2.50 -17.79 -13.74
C SER A 60 2.54 -16.33 -13.30
N LEU A 61 3.18 -16.05 -12.17
CA LEU A 61 3.36 -14.70 -11.64
C LEU A 61 4.80 -14.25 -11.90
N MET A 62 4.93 -13.08 -12.53
CA MET A 62 6.23 -12.46 -12.83
C MET A 62 6.24 -11.05 -12.26
N GLY A 63 7.37 -10.64 -11.69
CA GLY A 63 7.54 -9.33 -11.06
C GLY A 63 8.99 -9.06 -10.73
N SER A 64 9.32 -7.80 -10.51
CA SER A 64 10.67 -7.34 -10.17
C SER A 64 11.06 -7.58 -8.71
N TYR A 65 10.09 -7.91 -7.85
CA TYR A 65 10.27 -8.11 -6.42
C TYR A 65 9.54 -9.37 -5.98
N TRP A 66 10.24 -10.29 -5.34
CA TRP A 66 9.67 -11.56 -4.90
C TRP A 66 8.55 -11.35 -3.88
N GLU A 67 8.59 -10.26 -3.12
CA GLU A 67 7.60 -9.92 -2.09
C GLU A 67 6.26 -9.53 -2.71
N LYS A 68 6.28 -8.77 -3.81
CA LYS A 68 5.05 -8.44 -4.56
C LYS A 68 4.46 -9.68 -5.22
N ILE A 69 5.32 -10.58 -5.71
CA ILE A 69 4.89 -11.86 -6.30
C ILE A 69 4.24 -12.74 -5.23
N ASP A 70 4.84 -12.83 -4.06
CA ASP A 70 4.34 -13.65 -2.95
C ASP A 70 3.00 -13.13 -2.41
N GLU A 71 2.83 -11.82 -2.28
CA GLU A 71 1.56 -11.20 -1.89
C GLU A 71 0.47 -11.43 -2.95
N ALA A 72 0.79 -11.22 -4.24
CA ALA A 72 -0.12 -11.50 -5.34
C ALA A 72 -0.55 -12.97 -5.37
N LYS A 73 0.41 -13.89 -5.13
CA LYS A 73 0.13 -15.32 -5.02
C LYS A 73 -0.82 -15.61 -3.87
N ALA A 74 -0.58 -15.05 -2.69
CA ALA A 74 -1.44 -15.24 -1.53
C ALA A 74 -2.87 -14.72 -1.76
N TRP A 75 -3.02 -13.56 -2.41
CA TRP A 75 -4.32 -12.99 -2.78
C TRP A 75 -5.07 -13.89 -3.78
N ILE A 76 -4.41 -14.33 -4.86
CA ILE A 76 -5.02 -15.25 -5.85
C ILE A 76 -5.44 -16.56 -5.18
N GLN A 77 -4.59 -17.14 -4.34
CA GLN A 77 -4.91 -18.37 -3.62
C GLN A 77 -6.10 -18.20 -2.68
N ARG A 78 -6.22 -17.05 -2.01
CA ARG A 78 -7.35 -16.73 -1.12
C ARG A 78 -8.67 -16.68 -1.89
N ILE A 79 -8.68 -16.02 -3.05
CA ILE A 79 -9.88 -15.90 -3.89
C ILE A 79 -10.26 -17.26 -4.49
N LEU A 80 -9.30 -18.00 -5.05
CA LEU A 80 -9.56 -19.31 -5.64
C LEU A 80 -9.97 -20.39 -4.63
N SER A 81 -9.59 -20.23 -3.36
CA SER A 81 -9.98 -21.14 -2.27
C SER A 81 -11.28 -20.73 -1.56
N SER A 82 -11.88 -19.59 -1.93
CA SER A 82 -13.12 -19.10 -1.32
C SER A 82 -14.28 -20.02 -1.72
N LYS A 83 -15.04 -20.51 -0.72
CA LYS A 83 -16.13 -21.47 -0.95
C LYS A 83 -17.40 -20.77 -1.44
N GLU A 84 -18.06 -20.07 -0.53
CA GLU A 84 -19.37 -19.44 -0.80
C GLU A 84 -19.47 -18.02 -0.24
N CYS A 85 -18.39 -17.55 0.40
CA CYS A 85 -18.32 -16.23 1.00
C CYS A 85 -16.90 -15.68 0.83
N HIS A 86 -16.82 -14.41 0.44
CA HIS A 86 -15.59 -13.63 0.42
C HIS A 86 -15.83 -12.28 1.09
N ILE A 87 -14.82 -11.79 1.82
CA ILE A 87 -14.88 -10.51 2.52
C ILE A 87 -13.80 -9.60 1.96
N ILE A 88 -14.21 -8.43 1.46
CA ILE A 88 -13.30 -7.36 1.05
C ILE A 88 -13.32 -6.31 2.16
N GLU A 89 -12.23 -6.15 2.90
CA GLU A 89 -12.06 -5.10 3.92
C GLU A 89 -11.24 -3.93 3.33
N ASP A 90 -11.92 -2.88 2.89
CA ASP A 90 -11.32 -1.65 2.36
C ASP A 90 -12.10 -0.41 2.80
N LYS A 91 -11.43 0.57 3.41
CA LYS A 91 -12.06 1.83 3.83
C LYS A 91 -12.55 2.70 2.67
N HIS A 92 -12.10 2.44 1.44
CA HIS A 92 -12.59 3.13 0.24
C HIS A 92 -14.05 2.80 -0.09
N ILE A 93 -14.61 1.72 0.47
CA ILE A 93 -16.04 1.42 0.40
C ILE A 93 -16.87 2.60 0.91
N LEU A 94 -16.37 3.36 1.90
CA LEU A 94 -17.04 4.55 2.45
C LEU A 94 -17.22 5.69 1.44
N TYR A 95 -16.56 5.62 0.28
CA TYR A 95 -16.61 6.61 -0.78
C TYR A 95 -17.44 6.14 -1.97
N PHE A 96 -18.09 4.97 -1.88
CA PHE A 96 -19.00 4.53 -2.93
C PHE A 96 -20.18 5.49 -3.04
N GLY A 97 -20.36 6.07 -4.22
CA GLY A 97 -21.48 6.95 -4.54
C GLY A 97 -22.64 6.18 -5.17
N GLU A 98 -23.60 6.92 -5.70
CA GLU A 98 -24.78 6.36 -6.39
C GLU A 98 -24.36 5.38 -7.52
N LYS A 99 -23.39 5.80 -8.34
CA LYS A 99 -22.87 5.01 -9.45
C LYS A 99 -22.30 3.66 -8.99
N GLU A 100 -21.47 3.65 -7.96
CA GLU A 100 -20.87 2.40 -7.46
C GLU A 100 -21.94 1.50 -6.85
N HIS A 101 -22.93 2.06 -6.15
CA HIS A 101 -24.05 1.27 -5.62
C HIS A 101 -24.95 0.68 -6.72
N ASP A 102 -25.15 1.42 -7.81
CA ASP A 102 -25.85 0.92 -9.00
C ASP A 102 -25.08 -0.24 -9.64
N ASP A 103 -23.76 -0.11 -9.79
CA ASP A 103 -22.89 -1.17 -10.30
C ASP A 103 -22.94 -2.42 -9.40
N LEU A 104 -22.90 -2.27 -8.07
CA LEU A 104 -23.08 -3.37 -7.12
C LEU A 104 -24.46 -4.04 -7.28
N SER A 105 -25.52 -3.25 -7.48
CA SER A 105 -26.88 -3.75 -7.73
C SER A 105 -26.96 -4.55 -9.03
N VAL A 106 -26.30 -4.10 -10.09
CA VAL A 106 -26.19 -4.81 -11.37
C VAL A 106 -25.43 -6.13 -11.20
N LEU A 107 -24.30 -6.14 -10.46
CA LEU A 107 -23.55 -7.35 -10.17
C LEU A 107 -24.39 -8.39 -9.42
N GLN A 108 -25.14 -7.98 -8.39
CA GLN A 108 -26.04 -8.87 -7.65
C GLN A 108 -27.07 -9.56 -8.56
N LYS A 109 -27.69 -8.80 -9.46
CA LYS A 109 -28.71 -9.32 -10.39
C LYS A 109 -28.11 -10.22 -11.46
N THR A 110 -26.98 -9.82 -12.04
CA THR A 110 -26.36 -10.51 -13.17
C THR A 110 -25.70 -11.82 -12.74
N LEU A 111 -25.01 -11.80 -11.60
CA LEU A 111 -24.25 -12.93 -11.09
C LEU A 111 -25.02 -13.77 -10.06
N CYS A 112 -26.27 -13.40 -9.74
CA CYS A 112 -27.10 -14.08 -8.74
C CYS A 112 -26.34 -14.26 -7.39
N ILE A 113 -25.77 -13.15 -6.91
CA ILE A 113 -25.00 -13.08 -5.66
C ILE A 113 -25.67 -12.13 -4.69
N SER A 114 -25.31 -12.24 -3.41
CA SER A 114 -25.66 -11.28 -2.37
C SER A 114 -24.42 -10.50 -1.97
N ILE A 115 -24.52 -9.18 -1.93
CA ILE A 115 -23.49 -8.26 -1.46
C ILE A 115 -24.07 -7.49 -0.27
N SER A 116 -23.41 -7.57 0.88
CA SER A 116 -23.80 -6.85 2.10
C SER A 116 -22.68 -5.91 2.52
N GLU A 117 -23.00 -4.63 2.65
CA GLU A 117 -22.07 -3.63 3.16
C GLU A 117 -22.17 -3.53 4.68
N ILE A 118 -21.03 -3.65 5.35
CA ILE A 118 -20.93 -3.61 6.81
C ILE A 118 -19.91 -2.54 7.18
N VAL A 119 -20.43 -1.43 7.72
CA VAL A 119 -19.63 -0.31 8.21
C VAL A 119 -19.69 -0.28 9.74
N THR A 120 -18.53 -0.35 10.36
CA THR A 120 -18.35 -0.21 11.81
C THR A 120 -17.34 0.90 12.11
N LEU A 121 -17.16 1.27 13.38
CA LEU A 121 -16.26 2.37 13.74
C LEU A 121 -14.81 2.08 13.30
N GLY A 122 -14.41 2.70 12.19
CA GLY A 122 -13.06 2.58 11.64
C GLY A 122 -12.81 1.39 10.72
N LYS A 123 -13.85 0.63 10.34
CA LYS A 123 -13.76 -0.46 9.35
C LYS A 123 -14.95 -0.43 8.40
N ALA A 124 -14.70 -0.72 7.14
CA ALA A 124 -15.73 -0.95 6.14
C ALA A 124 -15.38 -2.24 5.39
N HIS A 125 -16.35 -3.13 5.23
CA HIS A 125 -16.17 -4.32 4.43
C HIS A 125 -17.43 -4.71 3.67
N LEU A 126 -17.23 -5.36 2.52
CA LEU A 126 -18.28 -6.00 1.74
C LEU A 126 -18.21 -7.49 1.98
N GLU A 127 -19.32 -8.08 2.42
CA GLU A 127 -19.51 -9.53 2.47
C GLU A 127 -20.23 -9.96 1.19
N ILE A 128 -19.58 -10.82 0.39
CA ILE A 128 -20.09 -11.28 -0.90
C ILE A 128 -20.35 -12.77 -0.79
N ARG A 129 -21.59 -13.18 -1.10
CA ARG A 129 -22.05 -14.57 -0.99
C ARG A 129 -22.63 -15.05 -2.32
N GLY A 130 -22.26 -16.26 -2.73
CA GLY A 130 -22.75 -16.84 -3.98
C GLY A 130 -21.95 -18.07 -4.43
N ALA A 131 -22.28 -18.59 -5.61
CA ALA A 131 -21.54 -19.69 -6.21
C ALA A 131 -20.08 -19.30 -6.51
N PRO A 132 -19.09 -20.20 -6.32
CA PRO A 132 -17.66 -19.86 -6.41
C PRO A 132 -17.25 -19.15 -7.70
N ALA A 133 -17.75 -19.58 -8.86
CA ALA A 133 -17.40 -18.96 -10.15
C ALA A 133 -17.87 -17.50 -10.24
N ASN A 134 -19.11 -17.24 -9.84
CA ASN A 134 -19.73 -15.93 -9.83
C ASN A 134 -19.13 -15.03 -8.75
N LEU A 135 -18.73 -15.62 -7.62
CA LEU A 135 -18.05 -14.94 -6.52
C LEU A 135 -16.70 -14.36 -6.96
N ILE A 136 -15.89 -15.15 -7.67
CA ILE A 136 -14.58 -14.69 -8.18
C ILE A 136 -14.76 -13.51 -9.13
N GLU A 137 -15.70 -13.61 -10.07
CA GLU A 137 -16.00 -12.53 -11.01
C GLU A 137 -16.47 -11.26 -10.28
N ALA A 138 -17.34 -11.39 -9.29
CA ALA A 138 -17.81 -10.27 -8.49
C ALA A 138 -16.69 -9.60 -7.70
N VAL A 139 -15.84 -10.39 -7.03
CA VAL A 139 -14.69 -9.87 -6.27
C VAL A 139 -13.76 -9.08 -7.17
N ILE A 140 -13.43 -9.59 -8.38
CA ILE A 140 -12.56 -8.89 -9.33
C ILE A 140 -13.19 -7.54 -9.76
N ASN A 141 -14.48 -7.52 -10.06
CA ASN A 141 -15.17 -6.29 -10.46
C ASN A 141 -15.19 -5.26 -9.31
N ILE A 142 -15.45 -5.70 -8.08
CA ILE A 142 -15.48 -4.82 -6.91
C ILE A 142 -14.08 -4.27 -6.58
N GLU A 143 -13.05 -5.10 -6.63
CA GLU A 143 -11.65 -4.67 -6.45
C GLU A 143 -11.24 -3.66 -7.53
N GLN A 144 -11.69 -3.85 -8.77
CA GLN A 144 -11.50 -2.86 -9.83
C GLN A 144 -12.25 -1.55 -9.54
N MET A 145 -13.48 -1.60 -9.00
CA MET A 145 -14.22 -0.41 -8.58
C MET A 145 -13.48 0.34 -7.47
N LEU A 146 -12.97 -0.37 -6.46
CA LEU A 146 -12.16 0.20 -5.39
C LEU A 146 -10.91 0.89 -5.93
N CYS A 147 -10.23 0.29 -6.91
CA CYS A 147 -9.06 0.92 -7.55
C CYS A 147 -9.41 2.22 -8.29
N LYS A 148 -10.58 2.28 -8.94
CA LYS A 148 -11.06 3.50 -9.61
C LYS A 148 -11.37 4.60 -8.58
N VAL A 149 -12.11 4.27 -7.52
CA VAL A 149 -12.45 5.21 -6.44
C VAL A 149 -11.18 5.74 -5.76
N GLN A 150 -10.19 4.86 -5.51
CA GLN A 150 -8.89 5.27 -5.00
C GLN A 150 -8.21 6.27 -5.93
N GLU A 151 -8.12 5.99 -7.23
CA GLU A 151 -7.50 6.88 -8.21
C GLU A 151 -8.21 8.23 -8.33
N GLU A 152 -9.54 8.23 -8.34
CA GLU A 152 -10.35 9.46 -8.35
C GLU A 152 -10.08 10.30 -7.10
N MET A 153 -10.07 9.68 -5.92
CA MET A 153 -9.77 10.39 -4.67
C MET A 153 -8.35 10.96 -4.67
N ALA A 154 -7.36 10.23 -5.17
CA ALA A 154 -6.00 10.76 -5.30
C ALA A 154 -5.94 11.97 -6.23
N ARG A 155 -6.62 11.93 -7.37
CA ARG A 155 -6.65 13.06 -8.31
C ARG A 155 -7.28 14.30 -7.70
N THR A 156 -8.37 14.14 -6.95
CA THR A 156 -8.99 15.25 -6.23
C THR A 156 -8.03 15.86 -5.21
N GLU A 157 -7.35 15.03 -4.42
CA GLU A 157 -6.38 15.52 -3.42
C GLU A 157 -5.14 16.16 -4.06
N GLU A 158 -4.63 15.62 -5.16
CA GLU A 158 -3.55 16.23 -5.96
C GLU A 158 -3.94 17.64 -6.43
N GLN A 159 -5.19 17.83 -6.86
CA GLN A 159 -5.71 19.14 -7.27
C GLN A 159 -5.83 20.12 -6.08
N VAL A 160 -6.23 19.63 -4.91
CA VAL A 160 -6.26 20.44 -3.67
C VAL A 160 -4.85 20.87 -3.28
N LEU A 161 -3.88 19.93 -3.27
CA LEU A 161 -2.48 20.23 -2.97
C LEU A 161 -1.87 21.22 -3.96
N TRP A 162 -2.20 21.11 -5.25
CA TRP A 162 -1.79 22.08 -6.25
C TRP A 162 -2.29 23.49 -5.91
N SER A 163 -3.58 23.61 -5.59
CA SER A 163 -4.21 24.88 -5.22
C SER A 163 -3.60 25.50 -3.95
N LEU A 164 -3.26 24.66 -2.96
CA LEU A 164 -2.62 25.09 -1.71
C LEU A 164 -1.13 25.43 -1.87
N SER A 165 -0.44 24.91 -2.88
CA SER A 165 1.01 25.12 -3.04
C SER A 165 1.39 26.53 -3.49
N GLY A 166 0.42 27.39 -3.83
CA GLY A 166 0.64 28.74 -4.34
C GLY A 166 1.23 28.78 -5.76
N GLN A 167 1.36 27.63 -6.44
CA GLN A 167 1.79 27.54 -7.85
C GLN A 167 0.66 27.98 -8.79
N HIS A 168 0.38 29.29 -8.83
CA HIS A 168 -0.41 29.94 -9.87
C HIS A 168 0.46 30.16 -11.12
N THR A 169 0.90 29.10 -11.77
CA THR A 169 1.34 29.21 -13.17
C THR A 169 0.15 28.88 -14.06
N ASP A 170 -0.17 29.75 -15.02
CA ASP A 170 -1.28 29.63 -16.00
C ASP A 170 -1.21 28.37 -16.88
N GLN A 171 -0.23 27.50 -16.66
CA GLN A 171 -0.16 26.16 -17.21
C GLN A 171 -0.57 25.16 -16.13
N GLN A 172 -1.88 24.97 -16.00
CA GLN A 172 -2.40 23.66 -15.59
C GLN A 172 -1.72 22.62 -16.50
N PRO A 173 -1.08 21.56 -15.97
CA PRO A 173 -0.47 20.57 -16.84
C PRO A 173 -1.57 19.99 -17.75
N GLU A 174 -1.53 20.27 -19.05
CA GLU A 174 -2.54 19.85 -20.04
C GLU A 174 -2.64 18.32 -20.18
N ASN A 175 -1.84 17.57 -19.40
CA ASN A 175 -1.93 16.13 -19.25
C ASN A 175 -2.03 15.75 -17.77
N GLN A 176 -3.24 15.73 -17.21
CA GLN A 176 -3.56 15.12 -15.89
C GLN A 176 -3.14 13.64 -15.78
N ASN A 177 -2.74 13.00 -16.89
CA ASN A 177 -2.24 11.63 -16.94
C ASN A 177 -0.72 11.51 -16.75
N GLN A 178 0.03 12.59 -16.47
CA GLN A 178 1.50 12.60 -16.45
C GLN A 178 2.16 12.77 -15.08
N MET A 179 1.44 12.64 -13.95
CA MET A 179 2.12 12.31 -12.69
C MET A 179 2.45 10.82 -12.70
N LYS A 180 3.59 10.48 -13.35
CA LYS A 180 4.06 9.10 -13.45
C LYS A 180 4.19 8.50 -12.04
N GLU A 181 3.61 7.33 -11.90
CA GLU A 181 3.49 6.46 -10.72
C GLU A 181 4.77 6.23 -9.89
N ASN A 182 5.95 6.55 -10.45
CA ASN A 182 7.27 6.36 -9.84
C ASN A 182 8.05 7.67 -9.60
N THR A 183 7.50 8.85 -9.89
CA THR A 183 8.27 10.11 -9.78
C THR A 183 8.60 10.49 -8.35
N PHE A 184 7.75 10.10 -7.38
CA PHE A 184 7.87 10.52 -5.99
C PHE A 184 8.88 9.70 -5.18
N LEU A 185 9.27 8.51 -5.64
CA LEU A 185 10.12 7.61 -4.87
C LEU A 185 11.54 7.61 -5.42
N LYS A 186 12.49 8.03 -4.60
CA LYS A 186 13.92 7.96 -4.89
C LYS A 186 14.58 6.92 -4.00
N TRP A 187 15.14 5.89 -4.63
CA TRP A 187 15.85 4.84 -3.90
C TRP A 187 17.07 5.43 -3.17
N LEU A 188 17.22 5.08 -1.89
CA LEU A 188 18.40 5.46 -1.13
C LEU A 188 19.38 4.31 -1.01
N THR A 189 20.66 4.64 -1.09
CA THR A 189 21.72 3.71 -0.77
C THR A 189 21.78 3.55 0.75
N LEU A 190 21.58 2.32 1.23
CA LEU A 190 21.59 1.99 2.67
C LEU A 190 22.96 2.18 3.35
N SER A 191 24.00 2.57 2.59
CA SER A 191 25.35 2.84 3.10
C SER A 191 25.55 4.26 3.63
N ALA A 192 24.55 5.15 3.51
CA ALA A 192 24.65 6.49 4.08
C ALA A 192 24.61 6.43 5.62
N PRO A 193 25.54 7.08 6.35
CA PRO A 193 25.63 6.98 7.81
C PRO A 193 24.31 7.28 8.54
N GLU A 194 23.59 8.33 8.13
CA GLU A 194 22.30 8.71 8.72
C GLU A 194 21.21 7.63 8.54
N ILE A 195 21.23 6.91 7.42
CA ILE A 195 20.28 5.83 7.14
C ILE A 195 20.65 4.58 7.92
N GLN A 196 21.94 4.34 8.14
CA GLN A 196 22.42 3.19 8.90
C GLN A 196 22.02 3.27 10.38
N ASP A 197 22.10 4.45 11.01
CA ASP A 197 21.66 4.64 12.38
C ASP A 197 20.14 4.44 12.53
N LYS A 198 19.36 5.00 11.60
CA LYS A 198 17.91 4.77 11.56
C LYS A 198 17.57 3.31 11.32
N LYS A 199 18.25 2.64 10.38
CA LYS A 199 18.09 1.21 10.13
C LYS A 199 18.28 0.40 11.41
N LYS A 200 19.33 0.69 12.17
CA LYS A 200 19.59 0.05 13.46
C LYS A 200 18.44 0.25 14.45
N GLN A 201 17.82 1.43 14.47
CA GLN A 201 16.64 1.70 15.31
C GLN A 201 15.45 0.76 14.99
N PHE A 202 15.22 0.45 13.72
CA PHE A 202 14.20 -0.51 13.29
C PHE A 202 14.58 -1.94 13.71
N GLU A 203 15.84 -2.34 13.48
CA GLU A 203 16.36 -3.66 13.81
C GLU A 203 16.33 -3.94 15.33
N ASP A 204 16.68 -2.94 16.14
CA ASP A 204 16.58 -2.98 17.61
C ASP A 204 15.13 -3.18 18.10
N CYS A 205 14.13 -2.89 17.26
CA CYS A 205 12.71 -3.15 17.53
C CYS A 205 12.23 -4.50 16.98
N GLY A 206 13.10 -5.30 16.36
CA GLY A 206 12.77 -6.58 15.72
C GLY A 206 12.15 -6.44 14.32
N LEU A 207 12.39 -5.31 13.65
CA LEU A 207 11.97 -5.05 12.28
C LEU A 207 13.21 -5.06 11.38
N ARG A 208 13.40 -6.12 10.62
CA ARG A 208 14.53 -6.23 9.70
C ARG A 208 14.25 -5.42 8.44
N VAL A 209 15.05 -4.38 8.21
CA VAL A 209 14.89 -3.47 7.08
C VAL A 209 15.41 -4.12 5.80
N ILE A 210 14.55 -4.24 4.79
CA ILE A 210 14.93 -4.75 3.46
C ILE A 210 15.18 -3.62 2.46
N LYS A 211 14.47 -2.50 2.61
CA LYS A 211 14.47 -1.42 1.62
C LYS A 211 14.09 -0.09 2.28
N VAL A 212 14.73 0.98 1.82
CA VAL A 212 14.42 2.37 2.23
C VAL A 212 14.34 3.25 0.99
N GLU A 213 13.24 4.00 0.89
CA GLU A 213 13.01 4.94 -0.20
C GLU A 213 12.80 6.33 0.37
N LYS A 214 13.46 7.34 -0.22
CA LYS A 214 13.14 8.73 0.04
C LYS A 214 11.91 9.10 -0.77
N ILE A 215 11.03 9.86 -0.15
CA ILE A 215 9.84 10.38 -0.81
C ILE A 215 10.09 11.85 -1.12
N ASP A 216 9.85 12.22 -2.37
CA ASP A 216 9.98 13.57 -2.90
C ASP A 216 8.68 13.98 -3.57
N ASN A 217 7.79 14.58 -2.76
CA ASN A 217 6.52 15.12 -3.22
C ASN A 217 6.52 16.63 -3.03
N VAL A 218 6.83 17.34 -4.11
CA VAL A 218 7.01 18.80 -4.12
C VAL A 218 5.73 19.54 -3.74
N LEU A 219 4.57 19.10 -4.21
CA LEU A 219 3.28 19.77 -3.93
C LEU A 219 2.87 19.61 -2.47
N LEU A 220 2.93 18.38 -1.96
CA LEU A 220 2.64 18.10 -0.55
C LEU A 220 3.61 18.84 0.37
N MET A 221 4.91 18.86 0.01
CA MET A 221 5.91 19.58 0.78
C MET A 221 5.63 21.09 0.78
N ALA A 222 5.25 21.69 -0.35
CA ALA A 222 4.92 23.12 -0.41
C ALA A 222 3.74 23.47 0.51
N ALA A 223 2.63 22.73 0.41
CA ALA A 223 1.46 22.91 1.27
C ALA A 223 1.79 22.71 2.77
N PHE A 224 2.61 21.70 3.08
CA PHE A 224 3.10 21.45 4.44
C PHE A 224 3.93 22.62 4.97
N GLN A 225 4.84 23.18 4.18
CA GLN A 225 5.70 24.30 4.60
C GLN A 225 4.90 25.59 4.84
N GLU A 226 3.87 25.86 4.03
CA GLU A 226 2.97 26.99 4.27
C GLU A 226 2.25 26.83 5.61
N ARG A 227 1.71 25.63 5.88
CA ARG A 227 1.07 25.34 7.17
C ARG A 227 2.04 25.45 8.35
N LYS A 228 3.27 24.96 8.18
CA LYS A 228 4.32 25.04 9.21
C LYS A 228 4.62 26.49 9.58
N LYS A 229 4.77 27.39 8.60
CA LYS A 229 4.98 28.84 8.83
C LYS A 229 3.83 29.47 9.62
N MET A 230 2.58 29.12 9.30
CA MET A 230 1.42 29.62 10.04
C MET A 230 1.43 29.17 11.51
N MET A 231 1.86 27.93 11.78
CA MET A 231 1.91 27.37 13.12
C MET A 231 3.09 27.89 13.94
N GLU A 232 4.24 28.17 13.31
CA GLU A 232 5.44 28.75 13.94
C GLU A 232 5.25 30.21 14.37
N GLY A 233 4.31 30.93 13.75
CA GLY A 233 3.93 32.28 14.18
C GLY A 233 3.30 32.34 15.58
N ARG A 234 2.92 31.20 16.17
CA ARG A 234 2.34 31.12 17.52
C ARG A 234 3.43 30.81 18.56
N PRO A 235 3.58 31.62 19.63
CA PRO A 235 4.64 31.44 20.61
C PRO A 235 4.40 30.17 21.45
N SER A 236 5.15 29.09 21.19
CA SER A 236 4.94 27.79 21.84
C SER A 236 6.11 27.27 22.66
N GLY A 237 7.31 27.86 22.55
CA GLY A 237 8.53 27.42 23.26
C GLY A 237 8.96 25.96 23.00
N LYS A 238 8.24 25.24 22.13
CA LYS A 238 8.42 23.83 21.80
C LYS A 238 8.46 23.66 20.27
N PRO A 239 9.07 22.57 19.76
CA PRO A 239 8.99 22.25 18.34
C PRO A 239 7.54 22.14 17.88
N VAL A 240 7.22 22.78 16.75
CA VAL A 240 5.89 22.73 16.12
C VAL A 240 5.68 21.39 15.40
N SER A 241 6.77 20.73 14.99
CA SER A 241 6.75 19.41 14.36
C SER A 241 7.56 18.36 15.12
N TYR A 242 7.16 17.09 14.94
CA TYR A 242 7.92 15.92 15.36
C TYR A 242 8.10 14.96 14.20
N ARG A 243 9.22 14.22 14.25
CA ARG A 243 9.39 13.02 13.43
C ARG A 243 8.62 11.86 14.07
N LEU A 244 7.66 11.30 13.34
CA LEU A 244 6.81 10.21 13.81
C LEU A 244 6.68 9.11 12.74
N PHE A 245 6.11 7.97 13.14
CA PHE A 245 5.98 6.79 12.30
C PHE A 245 4.53 6.37 12.12
N GLN A 246 4.20 5.84 10.94
CA GLN A 246 2.91 5.20 10.68
C GLN A 246 3.10 3.94 9.84
N GLN A 247 2.53 2.82 10.29
CA GLN A 247 2.42 1.61 9.48
C GLN A 247 1.24 1.75 8.51
N VAL A 248 1.47 1.39 7.25
CA VAL A 248 0.49 1.49 6.16
C VAL A 248 0.46 0.15 5.42
N PRO A 249 -0.72 -0.40 5.08
CA PRO A 249 -0.82 -1.57 4.20
C PRO A 249 -0.10 -1.34 2.87
N HIS A 250 0.55 -2.37 2.33
CA HIS A 250 1.36 -2.25 1.11
C HIS A 250 0.58 -1.60 -0.04
N GLN A 251 -0.68 -1.99 -0.23
CA GLN A 251 -1.57 -1.50 -1.29
C GLN A 251 -1.77 0.03 -1.27
N PHE A 252 -1.66 0.68 -0.10
CA PHE A 252 -1.85 2.13 0.04
C PHE A 252 -0.55 2.93 0.07
N CYS A 253 0.62 2.29 0.00
CA CYS A 253 1.90 2.99 0.04
C CYS A 253 2.04 4.00 -1.10
N LYS A 254 1.59 3.63 -2.31
CA LYS A 254 1.58 4.54 -3.47
C LYS A 254 0.72 5.78 -3.19
N MET A 255 -0.45 5.59 -2.60
CA MET A 255 -1.37 6.68 -2.27
C MET A 255 -0.75 7.66 -1.27
N VAL A 256 -0.12 7.15 -0.22
CA VAL A 256 0.59 7.99 0.76
C VAL A 256 1.71 8.80 0.11
N CYS A 257 2.43 8.24 -0.86
CA CYS A 257 3.48 8.97 -1.58
C CYS A 257 2.92 10.08 -2.47
N ARG A 258 1.75 9.86 -3.08
CA ARG A 258 1.09 10.81 -4.01
C ARG A 258 0.38 11.95 -3.31
N VAL A 259 -0.42 11.64 -2.29
CA VAL A 259 -1.35 12.60 -1.67
C VAL A 259 -1.16 12.78 -0.17
N GLY A 260 -0.16 12.12 0.41
CA GLY A 260 0.10 12.19 1.84
C GLY A 260 -0.82 11.28 2.64
N PHE A 261 -0.86 11.51 3.94
CA PHE A 261 -1.54 10.61 4.86
C PHE A 261 -3.04 10.88 4.93
N HIS A 262 -3.82 9.82 4.78
CA HIS A 262 -5.25 9.82 5.04
C HIS A 262 -5.62 8.69 5.99
N ARG A 263 -6.71 8.89 6.75
CA ARG A 263 -7.24 7.91 7.70
C ARG A 263 -7.64 6.59 7.00
N VAL A 264 -8.02 6.67 5.73
CA VAL A 264 -8.34 5.50 4.88
C VAL A 264 -7.13 4.59 4.64
N TYR A 265 -5.90 5.13 4.63
CA TYR A 265 -4.68 4.35 4.40
C TYR A 265 -4.10 3.75 5.68
N SER A 266 -4.60 4.16 6.84
CA SER A 266 -4.07 3.69 8.13
C SER A 266 -4.51 2.25 8.41
N MET A 267 -3.68 1.48 9.10
CA MET A 267 -4.08 0.17 9.64
C MET A 267 -5.39 0.29 10.46
N PRO A 268 -6.28 -0.71 10.43
CA PRO A 268 -7.42 -0.76 11.33
C PRO A 268 -6.94 -0.66 12.79
N CYS A 269 -7.46 0.30 13.55
CA CYS A 269 -7.15 0.46 14.95
C CYS A 269 -8.36 1.03 15.72
N ASP A 270 -8.39 0.78 17.03
CA ASP A 270 -9.35 1.39 17.92
C ASP A 270 -9.11 2.91 17.95
N GLN A 271 -10.09 3.70 17.49
CA GLN A 271 -10.01 5.16 17.42
C GLN A 271 -10.20 5.82 18.79
N LYS A 272 -9.37 5.45 19.76
CA LYS A 272 -9.52 5.85 21.18
C LYS A 272 -9.36 7.35 21.40
N TYR A 273 -8.60 8.02 20.54
CA TYR A 273 -8.21 9.42 20.72
C TYR A 273 -8.83 10.33 19.66
N GLY A 274 -9.74 9.82 18.83
CA GLY A 274 -10.47 10.58 17.84
C GLY A 274 -10.42 9.99 16.43
N ALA A 275 -11.25 10.57 15.57
CA ALA A 275 -11.50 10.20 14.19
C ALA A 275 -10.43 10.73 13.20
N GLY A 276 -9.16 10.81 13.61
CA GLY A 276 -8.05 11.39 12.83
C GLY A 276 -7.04 10.39 12.25
N ILE A 277 -5.87 10.89 11.88
CA ILE A 277 -4.73 10.15 11.32
C ILE A 277 -3.70 9.91 12.44
N TYR A 278 -3.39 8.65 12.69
CA TYR A 278 -2.61 8.23 13.86
C TYR A 278 -1.13 8.03 13.52
N PHE A 279 -0.26 8.62 14.33
CA PHE A 279 1.18 8.45 14.28
C PHE A 279 1.71 8.00 15.64
N THR A 280 2.79 7.24 15.64
CA THR A 280 3.49 6.81 16.87
C THR A 280 4.91 7.37 16.87
N LYS A 281 5.36 7.80 18.05
CA LYS A 281 6.75 8.20 18.27
C LYS A 281 7.70 7.00 18.31
N ASN A 282 7.19 5.84 18.71
CA ASN A 282 8.00 4.67 19.03
C ASN A 282 7.68 3.49 18.11
N LEU A 283 8.71 2.98 17.43
CA LEU A 283 8.65 1.82 16.54
C LEU A 283 8.28 0.52 17.28
N LYS A 284 8.55 0.41 18.58
CA LYS A 284 8.15 -0.75 19.40
C LYS A 284 6.63 -0.93 19.41
N ASN A 285 5.86 0.15 19.34
CA ASN A 285 4.39 0.07 19.25
C ASN A 285 3.95 -0.59 17.94
N ILE A 286 4.64 -0.31 16.83
CA ILE A 286 4.40 -0.95 15.53
C ILE A 286 4.76 -2.43 15.62
N ALA A 287 5.98 -2.75 16.10
CA ALA A 287 6.42 -4.13 16.24
C ALA A 287 5.51 -4.97 17.15
N HIS A 288 5.03 -4.41 18.26
CA HIS A 288 4.09 -5.08 19.17
C HIS A 288 2.73 -5.33 18.53
N ARG A 289 2.19 -4.35 17.79
CA ARG A 289 0.93 -4.52 17.04
C ARG A 289 1.06 -5.64 16.02
N ILE A 290 2.15 -5.67 15.27
CA ILE A 290 2.43 -6.72 14.27
C ILE A 290 2.52 -8.10 14.92
N LYS A 291 3.16 -8.24 16.08
CA LYS A 291 3.19 -9.54 16.81
C LYS A 291 1.80 -10.00 17.26
N LYS A 292 0.89 -9.06 17.53
CA LYS A 292 -0.47 -9.36 18.02
C LYS A 292 -1.43 -9.69 16.88
N THR A 293 -1.29 -9.03 15.75
CA THR A 293 -2.02 -9.36 14.53
C THR A 293 -1.34 -10.56 13.89
N SER A 294 -2.03 -11.69 13.74
CA SER A 294 -1.56 -12.84 12.92
C SER A 294 -1.59 -12.50 11.43
N ALA A 295 -1.08 -11.31 11.07
CA ALA A 295 -1.21 -10.73 9.75
C ALA A 295 -0.42 -11.57 8.75
N THR A 296 -1.09 -11.88 7.65
CA THR A 296 -0.62 -12.68 6.52
C THR A 296 0.50 -12.00 5.75
N ASP A 297 0.56 -10.66 5.82
CA ASP A 297 1.47 -9.83 5.03
C ASP A 297 2.89 -10.01 5.54
N LYS A 298 3.73 -10.66 4.73
CA LYS A 298 5.15 -10.84 5.05
C LYS A 298 5.89 -9.51 5.12
N LEU A 299 5.39 -8.50 4.40
CA LEU A 299 5.96 -7.17 4.32
C LEU A 299 5.30 -6.19 5.30
N ILE A 300 6.16 -5.43 5.98
CA ILE A 300 5.76 -4.36 6.88
C ILE A 300 6.25 -3.04 6.28
N CYS A 301 5.30 -2.21 5.83
CA CYS A 301 5.59 -0.88 5.31
C CYS A 301 5.37 0.17 6.40
N VAL A 302 6.45 0.88 6.77
CA VAL A 302 6.42 1.95 7.78
C VAL A 302 6.89 3.25 7.15
N PHE A 303 6.06 4.28 7.20
CA PHE A 303 6.45 5.63 6.84
C PHE A 303 7.07 6.35 8.03
N GLU A 304 8.19 7.00 7.80
CA GLU A 304 8.74 8.06 8.65
C GLU A 304 8.27 9.40 8.08
N ALA A 305 7.64 10.22 8.93
CA ALA A 305 7.02 11.47 8.53
C ALA A 305 7.45 12.61 9.45
N GLU A 306 7.50 13.82 8.90
CA GLU A 306 7.45 15.04 9.71
C GLU A 306 5.98 15.44 9.90
N VAL A 307 5.57 15.62 11.15
CA VAL A 307 4.17 15.85 11.53
C VAL A 307 4.07 17.13 12.36
N LEU A 308 3.24 18.08 11.92
CA LEU A 308 2.89 19.32 12.60
C LEU A 308 1.91 19.04 13.74
N THR A 309 2.44 18.73 14.91
CA THR A 309 1.63 18.44 16.10
C THR A 309 1.18 19.71 16.82
N GLY A 310 1.94 20.80 16.68
CA GLY A 310 1.64 22.09 17.32
C GLY A 310 1.31 21.96 18.80
N PHE A 311 0.30 22.72 19.25
CA PHE A 311 -0.28 22.55 20.58
C PHE A 311 -1.20 21.34 20.60
N PHE A 312 -1.00 20.45 21.57
CA PHE A 312 -1.80 19.24 21.70
C PHE A 312 -2.46 19.11 23.07
N CYS A 313 -3.58 18.41 23.10
CA CYS A 313 -4.31 18.05 24.31
C CYS A 313 -4.63 16.55 24.34
N GLN A 314 -5.21 16.09 25.45
CA GLN A 314 -5.64 14.70 25.59
C GLN A 314 -6.76 14.37 24.59
N GLY A 315 -6.59 13.32 23.79
CA GLY A 315 -7.61 12.89 22.83
C GLY A 315 -8.76 12.11 23.46
N SER A 316 -9.91 12.16 22.81
CA SER A 316 -11.13 11.42 23.12
C SER A 316 -11.71 10.80 21.85
N GLN A 317 -12.38 9.65 21.99
CA GLN A 317 -13.02 8.93 20.89
C GLN A 317 -14.04 9.78 20.11
N LEU A 318 -14.63 10.78 20.76
CA LEU A 318 -15.60 11.70 20.14
C LEU A 318 -14.96 12.83 19.33
N ASN A 319 -13.64 13.02 19.39
CA ASN A 319 -12.97 14.07 18.63
C ASN A 319 -13.03 13.77 17.13
N ILE A 320 -13.78 14.56 16.36
CA ILE A 320 -13.72 14.62 14.89
C ILE A 320 -12.79 15.73 14.40
N VAL A 321 -12.50 16.69 15.26
CA VAL A 321 -11.52 17.77 15.13
C VAL A 321 -10.84 17.97 16.49
N PRO A 322 -9.67 18.62 16.56
CA PRO A 322 -9.09 19.02 17.82
C PRO A 322 -10.06 19.90 18.62
N PRO A 323 -10.13 19.75 19.95
CA PRO A 323 -11.03 20.57 20.75
C PRO A 323 -10.53 22.03 20.85
N PRO A 324 -11.41 22.98 21.22
CA PRO A 324 -11.03 24.36 21.55
C PRO A 324 -10.00 24.41 22.67
N SER A 325 -9.12 25.41 22.66
CA SER A 325 -8.06 25.57 23.68
C SER A 325 -8.63 25.78 25.08
N HIS A 326 -9.76 26.47 25.17
CA HIS A 326 -10.60 26.64 26.36
C HIS A 326 -12.07 26.80 25.92
N PRO A 327 -13.05 26.65 26.84
CA PRO A 327 -14.46 26.89 26.51
C PRO A 327 -14.65 28.28 25.89
N GLY A 328 -15.30 28.34 24.72
CA GLY A 328 -15.55 29.58 23.98
C GLY A 328 -14.36 30.15 23.20
N ALA A 329 -13.21 29.47 23.14
CA ALA A 329 -12.09 29.88 22.30
C ALA A 329 -12.44 29.77 20.81
N ILE A 330 -11.96 30.73 20.01
CA ILE A 330 -11.94 30.63 18.55
C ILE A 330 -10.82 29.65 18.12
N ASP A 331 -9.70 29.68 18.85
CA ASP A 331 -8.53 28.83 18.56
C ASP A 331 -8.68 27.43 19.15
N SER A 332 -8.47 26.43 18.31
CA SER A 332 -8.41 25.02 18.70
C SER A 332 -6.98 24.53 18.86
N TYR A 333 -6.80 23.42 19.58
CA TYR A 333 -5.55 22.68 19.54
C TYR A 333 -5.23 22.25 18.10
N ASP A 334 -3.97 21.92 17.84
CA ASP A 334 -3.51 21.50 16.52
C ASP A 334 -3.57 19.98 16.33
N SER A 335 -3.41 19.23 17.42
CA SER A 335 -3.51 17.78 17.45
C SER A 335 -3.96 17.27 18.81
N VAL A 336 -4.21 15.97 18.90
CA VAL A 336 -4.51 15.30 20.18
C VAL A 336 -3.56 14.13 20.42
N VAL A 337 -3.32 13.79 21.68
CA VAL A 337 -2.37 12.75 22.09
C VAL A 337 -2.97 11.75 23.06
N ASP A 338 -2.29 10.63 23.24
CA ASP A 338 -2.63 9.60 24.22
C ASP A 338 -2.29 9.98 25.67
N ASN A 339 -1.23 10.75 25.89
CA ASN A 339 -0.86 11.29 27.19
C ASN A 339 -0.12 12.62 27.02
N VAL A 340 -0.64 13.70 27.63
CA VAL A 340 -0.05 15.05 27.47
C VAL A 340 1.34 15.18 28.09
N SER A 341 1.63 14.45 29.18
CA SER A 341 2.92 14.52 29.86
C SER A 341 4.03 13.75 29.13
N SER A 342 3.68 12.63 28.50
CA SER A 342 4.60 11.79 27.73
C SER A 342 3.90 11.19 26.51
N PRO A 343 3.72 11.97 25.43
CA PRO A 343 2.96 11.51 24.27
C PRO A 343 3.74 10.49 23.46
N GLU A 344 3.13 9.32 23.25
CA GLU A 344 3.63 8.25 22.41
C GLU A 344 2.83 8.13 21.10
N THR A 345 1.55 8.51 21.15
CA THR A 345 0.64 8.55 20.01
C THR A 345 0.15 9.96 19.76
N PHE A 346 0.24 10.41 18.51
CA PHE A 346 -0.29 11.69 18.05
C PHE A 346 -1.37 11.45 17.01
N VAL A 347 -2.44 12.24 17.07
CA VAL A 347 -3.55 12.19 16.12
C VAL A 347 -3.75 13.59 15.53
N ILE A 348 -3.55 13.69 14.22
CA ILE A 348 -3.82 14.90 13.44
C ILE A 348 -5.14 14.76 12.68
N PHE A 349 -5.74 15.88 12.27
CA PHE A 349 -7.05 15.90 11.62
C PHE A 349 -7.02 16.54 10.22
N SER A 350 -5.85 16.93 9.73
CA SER A 350 -5.63 17.38 8.36
C SER A 350 -4.45 16.64 7.74
N ASN A 351 -4.61 16.18 6.50
CA ASN A 351 -3.56 15.52 5.71
C ASN A 351 -2.33 16.44 5.49
N THR A 352 -2.56 17.75 5.32
CA THR A 352 -1.49 18.75 5.17
C THR A 352 -0.63 18.96 6.42
N GLN A 353 -0.99 18.38 7.57
CA GLN A 353 -0.16 18.40 8.78
C GLN A 353 0.96 17.37 8.77
N ALA A 354 1.04 16.47 7.79
CA ALA A 354 2.09 15.45 7.76
C ALA A 354 2.66 15.27 6.35
N VAL A 355 3.98 15.22 6.27
CA VAL A 355 4.69 14.91 5.03
C VAL A 355 5.52 13.64 5.20
N PRO A 356 5.31 12.60 4.39
CA PRO A 356 6.13 11.40 4.43
C PRO A 356 7.52 11.72 3.87
N GLN A 357 8.57 11.34 4.60
CA GLN A 357 9.97 11.58 4.21
C GLN A 357 10.65 10.31 3.72
N TYR A 358 10.37 9.18 4.39
CA TYR A 358 10.95 7.88 4.03
C TYR A 358 9.91 6.77 4.14
N LEU A 359 9.97 5.82 3.22
CA LEU A 359 9.28 4.54 3.29
C LEU A 359 10.28 3.45 3.65
N TRP A 360 10.08 2.84 4.82
CA TRP A 360 10.84 1.72 5.33
C TRP A 360 10.05 0.44 5.09
N THR A 361 10.55 -0.42 4.20
CA THR A 361 9.99 -1.76 4.01
C THR A 361 10.81 -2.73 4.85
N CYS A 362 10.12 -3.44 5.73
CA CYS A 362 10.69 -4.34 6.71
C CYS A 362 10.01 -5.71 6.65
N ILE A 363 10.62 -6.69 7.28
CA ILE A 363 10.04 -7.99 7.59
C ILE A 363 10.29 -8.31 9.06
N GLN A 364 9.38 -9.07 9.68
CA GLN A 364 9.51 -9.39 11.11
C GLN A 364 10.61 -10.43 11.30
N ASP A 365 11.53 -10.18 12.23
CA ASP A 365 12.47 -11.23 12.63
C ASP A 365 11.73 -12.27 13.47
N HIS A 366 11.61 -13.47 12.92
CA HIS A 366 11.27 -14.65 13.71
C HIS A 366 12.44 -14.95 14.62
N VAL A 367 12.47 -14.33 15.81
CA VAL A 367 13.27 -14.88 16.90
C VAL A 367 12.64 -16.23 17.22
N GLN A 368 13.30 -17.27 16.73
CA GLN A 368 12.98 -18.65 17.03
C GLN A 368 13.05 -18.80 18.55
N GLY A 369 11.89 -18.81 19.20
CA GLY A 369 11.81 -19.08 20.62
C GLY A 369 12.38 -20.47 20.85
N TYR A 370 13.53 -20.55 21.49
CA TYR A 370 14.04 -21.78 22.06
C TYR A 370 13.05 -22.24 23.14
N SER A 371 11.97 -22.93 22.75
CA SER A 371 11.38 -23.92 23.63
C SER A 371 12.22 -25.18 23.49
N GLY A 372 12.87 -25.57 24.60
CA GLY A 372 13.67 -26.77 24.63
C GLY A 372 12.81 -27.99 24.29
N GLN A 373 13.09 -28.61 23.16
CA GLN A 373 12.74 -30.00 22.92
C GLN A 373 14.01 -30.79 22.64
N MET A 374 14.20 -31.80 23.49
CA MET A 374 15.27 -32.78 23.51
C MET A 374 15.64 -33.27 22.11
N MET A 375 16.94 -33.25 21.86
CA MET A 375 17.62 -34.08 20.87
C MET A 375 17.13 -35.53 20.95
N LEU A 376 16.49 -35.99 19.90
CA LEU A 376 16.51 -37.40 19.51
C LEU A 376 16.91 -37.45 18.03
N SER A 377 18.19 -37.73 17.81
CA SER A 377 18.70 -38.17 16.51
C SER A 377 18.03 -39.50 16.14
N PRO A 378 17.78 -39.74 14.84
CA PRO A 378 18.48 -40.87 14.25
C PRO A 378 18.96 -40.65 12.81
N GLN A 379 20.24 -40.98 12.65
CA GLN A 379 20.90 -41.72 11.57
C GLN A 379 20.24 -41.80 10.18
N GLN A 380 21.08 -41.47 9.19
CA GLN A 380 20.94 -41.80 7.77
C GLN A 380 20.75 -43.31 7.54
N SER A 381 19.85 -43.67 6.62
CA SER A 381 20.01 -44.87 5.79
C SER A 381 19.29 -44.71 4.45
N TYR A 382 20.05 -44.93 3.38
CA TYR A 382 19.58 -45.16 2.02
C TYR A 382 18.60 -46.36 1.96
N GLY A 383 17.61 -46.32 1.07
CA GLY A 383 16.76 -47.49 0.81
C GLY A 383 15.67 -47.25 -0.24
N ILE A 384 15.98 -47.62 -1.48
CA ILE A 384 15.02 -47.86 -2.57
C ILE A 384 14.24 -49.13 -2.26
N PHE A 385 12.90 -49.12 -2.28
CA PHE A 385 12.04 -50.30 -2.52
C PHE A 385 10.71 -49.80 -3.11
N SER A 386 10.32 -50.09 -4.36
CA SER A 386 9.94 -51.38 -4.96
C SER A 386 8.71 -52.02 -4.31
N SER A 387 7.67 -52.14 -5.13
CA SER A 387 6.39 -52.81 -4.96
C SER A 387 6.49 -54.24 -4.43
N GLY A 388 5.49 -54.65 -3.64
CA GLY A 388 5.20 -56.04 -3.35
C GLY A 388 4.01 -56.19 -2.40
N SER A 389 2.86 -56.58 -2.97
CA SER A 389 1.66 -57.02 -2.26
C SER A 389 1.74 -58.54 -2.01
N SER A 390 1.39 -58.98 -0.80
CA SER A 390 0.81 -60.30 -0.48
C SER A 390 0.06 -60.13 0.85
N VAL A 391 -1.27 -60.17 0.90
CA VAL A 391 -2.10 -61.36 1.18
C VAL A 391 -1.46 -62.30 2.21
N ASP A 392 -1.88 -62.19 3.47
CA ASP A 392 -2.84 -63.11 4.13
C ASP A 392 -3.59 -62.38 5.26
#